data_AF-A0A1I1IB96-F1
#
_entry.id   AF-A0A1I1IB96-F1
#
_cell.length_a   1.000
_cell.length_b   1.000
_cell.length_c   1.000
_cell.angle_alpha   90.00
_cell.angle_beta   90.00
_cell.angle_gamma   90.00
#
_symmetry.space_group_name_H-M   'P 1'
#
loop_
_entity.id
_entity.type
_entity.pdbx_description
1 polymer ?
#
loop_
_entity_poly.entity_id
_entity_poly.type
_entity_poly.pdbx_seq_one_letter_code
_entity_poly.pdbx_strand_id
1 'polypeptide(L)'
;MALSTDDRNRRRFMRRALALLPAAGMAGALTAPERAQAGESRERSEALDMTARNNVIYWGADPTGKRDSSAAFVRAVRSSIVNSLYVPPGRYAIGQTVDLKGKNLIGPGRRRNGREKNAMLMPFHSLGDGVMFTGHGPVMRDLSFSNGDSKRRWKGTYIDSHGYNTVLENIHFSSASLAIRVREIMVNYSLVRCTFIGLSVGVQVDDEKGENSTTARFIGNEFNYSDNGIIFKKNVYGATFQDNIFEAMKGDAILAGLIYRSSFIGNWWEGRNGGESPWPCVRITNNQQFMGCFATSNTCVYGWDNVFKSDKHSGSMGGVSLDGGEVIVRNSTGNALRLTPDSLRAEADAWKPATPLVIQSSHSVHTHQTNPIVFRHSGPDGAVVFDTDPETKNKGVWDGALRFATQVDGDDKLLYDDYRVNRGRPGLIGETSLIDKKGKVRHALTGVAQFVKWRKGGDGPGCDFFARCEAVDKGQVEFSFPDGEVELRDPIITVTVEDAGILHDGIEYLSAYSGSSKYQAWKGFRVRFVDRQSGQPALPECFTLSIFHPR
;
A
#
# COMPACT_ATOMS: atom_id res chain seq x y z
N MET A 1 14.43 -8.92 -34.77
CA MET A 1 14.64 -7.79 -33.85
C MET A 1 15.52 -8.25 -32.70
N ALA A 2 16.69 -7.65 -32.53
CA ALA A 2 17.68 -8.04 -31.53
C ALA A 2 17.30 -7.50 -30.15
N LEU A 3 17.27 -8.37 -29.13
CA LEU A 3 17.00 -8.01 -27.73
C LEU A 3 18.13 -7.14 -27.18
N SER A 4 17.74 -6.05 -26.49
CA SER A 4 18.66 -5.07 -25.91
C SER A 4 19.54 -5.67 -24.81
N THR A 5 20.69 -5.04 -24.62
CA THR A 5 21.79 -5.47 -23.73
C THR A 5 21.37 -5.60 -22.25
N ASP A 6 20.30 -4.91 -21.85
CA ASP A 6 19.81 -4.87 -20.48
C ASP A 6 19.12 -6.19 -20.05
N ASP A 7 18.48 -6.85 -21.00
CA ASP A 7 17.75 -8.10 -20.79
C ASP A 7 18.69 -9.33 -20.60
N ARG A 8 19.93 -9.21 -21.09
CA ARG A 8 21.00 -10.20 -20.86
C ARG A 8 21.63 -10.07 -19.47
N ASN A 9 21.72 -8.84 -18.94
CA ASN A 9 22.29 -8.59 -17.62
C ASN A 9 21.33 -9.03 -16.50
N ARG A 10 20.02 -8.84 -16.68
CA ARG A 10 18.97 -9.35 -15.77
C ARG A 10 19.01 -10.89 -15.62
N ARG A 11 19.23 -11.62 -16.73
CA ARG A 11 19.37 -13.09 -16.70
C ARG A 11 20.69 -13.57 -16.10
N ARG A 12 21.77 -12.80 -16.20
CA ARG A 12 23.05 -13.11 -15.53
C ARG A 12 22.98 -12.89 -14.02
N PHE A 13 22.24 -11.90 -13.55
CA PHE A 13 22.03 -11.66 -12.12
C PHE A 13 21.21 -12.80 -11.47
N MET A 14 20.14 -13.25 -12.13
CA MET A 14 19.32 -14.40 -11.66
C MET A 14 20.10 -15.73 -11.62
N ARG A 15 21.10 -15.92 -12.51
CA ARG A 15 21.96 -17.13 -12.49
C ARG A 15 23.04 -17.11 -11.41
N ARG A 16 23.48 -15.94 -10.94
CA ARG A 16 24.51 -15.83 -9.88
C ARG A 16 23.93 -15.91 -8.46
N ALA A 17 22.65 -15.58 -8.28
CA ALA A 17 21.95 -15.77 -7.00
C ALA A 17 21.65 -17.25 -6.67
N LEU A 18 21.84 -18.17 -7.61
CA LEU A 18 21.55 -19.60 -7.49
C LEU A 18 22.78 -20.49 -7.22
N ALA A 19 23.96 -19.90 -7.00
CA ALA A 19 25.23 -20.63 -6.84
C ALA A 19 25.87 -20.51 -5.44
N LEU A 20 25.08 -20.22 -4.40
CA LEU A 20 25.56 -20.18 -3.01
C LEU A 20 24.74 -21.10 -2.12
N LEU A 21 24.97 -22.42 -2.25
CA LEU A 21 24.81 -23.42 -1.19
C LEU A 21 25.84 -24.56 -1.45
N PRO A 22 26.40 -25.18 -0.40
CA PRO A 22 27.74 -25.79 -0.45
C PRO A 22 27.74 -27.19 -1.07
N ALA A 23 28.65 -27.42 -2.01
CA ALA A 23 29.06 -28.76 -2.43
C ALA A 23 30.10 -29.29 -1.44
N ALA A 24 29.66 -30.14 -0.51
CA ALA A 24 30.55 -30.93 0.33
C ALA A 24 30.51 -32.40 -0.11
N GLY A 25 31.69 -32.95 -0.40
CA GLY A 25 31.96 -34.38 -0.37
C GLY A 25 32.06 -35.05 -1.74
N MET A 26 33.29 -35.29 -2.20
CA MET A 26 33.86 -36.65 -2.35
C MET A 26 35.07 -36.58 -3.29
N ALA A 27 36.26 -36.54 -2.70
CA ALA A 27 37.53 -36.84 -3.37
C ALA A 27 38.36 -37.72 -2.44
N GLY A 28 38.83 -38.85 -2.98
CA GLY A 28 39.56 -39.92 -2.28
C GLY A 28 38.82 -41.25 -2.48
N ALA A 29 39.40 -42.34 -2.97
CA ALA A 29 40.80 -42.74 -3.00
C ALA A 29 41.06 -43.73 -4.15
N LEU A 30 42.34 -43.84 -4.53
CA LEU A 30 42.86 -44.90 -5.39
C LEU A 30 43.39 -46.05 -4.53
N THR A 31 43.10 -47.28 -4.98
CA THR A 31 43.75 -48.60 -4.78
C THR A 31 43.24 -49.64 -3.74
N ALA A 32 42.72 -50.75 -4.31
CA ALA A 32 42.67 -52.18 -3.90
C ALA A 32 41.76 -52.64 -2.71
N PRO A 33 41.29 -53.92 -2.61
CA PRO A 33 41.35 -55.09 -3.51
C PRO A 33 39.94 -55.63 -3.92
N GLU A 34 39.88 -56.63 -4.82
CA GLU A 34 38.68 -57.24 -5.44
C GLU A 34 37.54 -57.73 -4.51
N ARG A 35 37.68 -57.68 -3.18
CA ARG A 35 36.58 -57.98 -2.23
C ARG A 35 35.66 -56.80 -1.90
N ALA A 36 36.08 -55.56 -2.15
CA ALA A 36 35.23 -54.37 -1.97
C ALA A 36 34.19 -54.21 -3.11
N GLN A 37 34.51 -54.70 -4.32
CA GLN A 37 33.62 -54.62 -5.47
C GLN A 37 32.36 -55.48 -5.35
N ALA A 38 32.39 -56.56 -4.56
CA ALA A 38 31.22 -57.41 -4.31
C ALA A 38 30.20 -56.76 -3.36
N GLY A 39 30.66 -55.94 -2.41
CA GLY A 39 29.80 -55.16 -1.51
C GLY A 39 29.22 -53.93 -2.21
N GLU A 40 30.05 -53.17 -2.92
CA GLU A 40 29.61 -52.01 -3.72
C GLU A 40 28.69 -52.41 -4.88
N SER A 41 28.90 -53.56 -5.53
CA SER A 41 27.99 -54.04 -6.58
C SER A 41 26.63 -54.49 -6.03
N ARG A 42 26.58 -55.03 -4.80
CA ARG A 42 25.33 -55.41 -4.13
C ARG A 42 24.54 -54.18 -3.67
N GLU A 43 25.20 -53.23 -3.02
CA GLU A 43 24.59 -51.95 -2.62
C GLU A 43 24.15 -51.12 -3.84
N ARG A 44 24.93 -51.12 -4.93
CA ARG A 44 24.54 -50.49 -6.18
C ARG A 44 23.40 -51.23 -6.88
N SER A 45 23.34 -52.57 -6.80
CA SER A 45 22.23 -53.38 -7.31
C SER A 45 20.95 -53.13 -6.50
N GLU A 46 21.03 -53.04 -5.18
CA GLU A 46 19.89 -52.73 -4.30
C GLU A 46 19.41 -51.28 -4.48
N ALA A 47 20.32 -50.32 -4.67
CA ALA A 47 19.97 -48.93 -4.98
C ALA A 47 19.32 -48.78 -6.37
N LEU A 48 19.81 -49.52 -7.38
CA LEU A 48 19.20 -49.58 -8.71
C LEU A 48 17.83 -50.26 -8.68
N ASP A 49 17.67 -51.33 -7.89
CA ASP A 49 16.41 -52.04 -7.71
C ASP A 49 15.39 -51.18 -6.93
N MET A 50 15.82 -50.44 -5.89
CA MET A 50 14.97 -49.43 -5.23
C MET A 50 14.55 -48.30 -6.19
N THR A 51 15.47 -47.81 -7.02
CA THR A 51 15.16 -46.77 -8.02
C THR A 51 14.18 -47.28 -9.08
N ALA A 52 14.32 -48.54 -9.51
CA ALA A 52 13.39 -49.20 -10.42
C ALA A 52 12.03 -49.42 -9.76
N ARG A 53 11.98 -49.84 -8.49
CA ARG A 53 10.73 -50.08 -7.74
C ARG A 53 9.96 -48.82 -7.39
N ASN A 54 10.60 -47.65 -7.36
CA ASN A 54 9.88 -46.38 -7.19
C ASN A 54 9.24 -45.88 -8.51
N ASN A 55 9.53 -46.52 -9.65
CA ASN A 55 9.00 -46.17 -10.96
C ASN A 55 7.68 -46.91 -11.26
N VAL A 56 6.65 -46.19 -11.69
CA VAL A 56 5.33 -46.78 -12.00
C VAL A 56 5.35 -47.83 -13.13
N ILE A 57 6.33 -47.79 -14.03
CA ILE A 57 6.50 -48.82 -15.08
C ILE A 57 6.83 -50.19 -14.47
N TYR A 58 7.61 -50.24 -13.39
CA TYR A 58 7.93 -51.49 -12.69
C TYR A 58 6.65 -52.20 -12.21
N TRP A 59 5.63 -51.42 -11.85
CA TRP A 59 4.34 -51.91 -11.40
C TRP A 59 3.36 -52.19 -12.54
N GLY A 60 3.80 -52.09 -13.81
CA GLY A 60 3.02 -52.40 -15.00
C GLY A 60 2.24 -51.23 -15.60
N ALA A 61 2.63 -49.98 -15.33
CA ALA A 61 2.02 -48.83 -15.98
C ALA A 61 2.39 -48.81 -17.48
N ASP A 62 1.43 -48.44 -18.34
CA ASP A 62 1.62 -48.35 -19.79
C ASP A 62 2.00 -46.92 -20.19
N PRO A 63 3.27 -46.65 -20.58
CA PRO A 63 3.74 -45.32 -20.96
C PRO A 63 3.28 -44.91 -22.37
N THR A 64 2.53 -45.75 -23.10
CA THR A 64 1.98 -45.39 -24.42
C THR A 64 0.64 -44.68 -24.33
N GLY A 65 -0.05 -44.81 -23.18
CA GLY A 65 -1.36 -44.23 -22.92
C GLY A 65 -2.50 -44.97 -23.60
N LYS A 66 -2.25 -46.18 -24.14
CA LYS A 66 -3.26 -47.01 -24.81
C LYS A 66 -4.07 -47.83 -23.82
N ARG A 67 -3.49 -48.17 -22.67
CA ARG A 67 -4.11 -48.97 -21.61
C ARG A 67 -4.20 -48.17 -20.31
N ASP A 68 -5.19 -48.53 -19.51
CA ASP A 68 -5.33 -48.00 -18.16
C ASP A 68 -4.14 -48.42 -17.28
N SER A 69 -3.46 -47.42 -16.73
CA SER A 69 -2.33 -47.54 -15.81
C SER A 69 -2.74 -47.43 -14.34
N SER A 70 -3.99 -47.11 -14.04
CA SER A 70 -4.48 -46.87 -12.68
C SER A 70 -4.13 -48.01 -11.70
N ALA A 71 -4.31 -49.27 -12.10
CA ALA A 71 -4.02 -50.44 -11.28
C ALA A 71 -2.52 -50.56 -10.95
N ALA A 72 -1.63 -50.13 -11.86
CA ALA A 72 -0.19 -50.09 -11.62
C ALA A 72 0.17 -49.02 -10.58
N PHE A 73 -0.44 -47.84 -10.65
CA PHE A 73 -0.28 -46.81 -9.64
C PHE A 73 -0.79 -47.29 -8.26
N VAL A 74 -1.98 -47.92 -8.21
CA VAL A 74 -2.52 -48.48 -6.95
C VAL A 74 -1.59 -49.53 -6.36
N ARG A 75 -0.99 -50.41 -7.19
CA ARG A 75 0.02 -51.37 -6.72
C ARG A 75 1.26 -50.67 -6.17
N ALA A 76 1.79 -49.68 -6.88
CA ALA A 76 2.95 -48.90 -6.44
C ALA A 76 2.71 -48.20 -5.09
N VAL A 77 1.53 -47.62 -4.90
CA VAL A 77 1.17 -46.92 -3.65
C VAL A 77 0.94 -47.88 -2.48
N ARG A 78 0.43 -49.10 -2.72
CA ARG A 78 0.24 -50.08 -1.63
C ARG A 78 1.57 -50.66 -1.13
N SER A 79 2.64 -50.48 -1.88
CA SER A 79 3.97 -50.95 -1.51
C SER A 79 4.55 -50.17 -0.32
N SER A 80 5.04 -50.90 0.69
CA SER A 80 5.68 -50.31 1.88
C SER A 80 7.07 -49.73 1.60
N ILE A 81 7.73 -50.19 0.53
CA ILE A 81 9.09 -49.76 0.15
C ILE A 81 9.11 -48.48 -0.69
N VAL A 82 7.97 -48.06 -1.25
CA VAL A 82 7.89 -46.86 -2.10
C VAL A 82 7.54 -45.66 -1.23
N ASN A 83 8.44 -44.70 -1.06
CA ASN A 83 8.15 -43.46 -0.32
C ASN A 83 7.67 -42.32 -1.23
N SER A 84 8.06 -42.35 -2.51
CA SER A 84 7.68 -41.38 -3.53
C SER A 84 7.53 -42.11 -4.85
N LEU A 85 6.47 -41.82 -5.59
CA LEU A 85 6.21 -42.42 -6.90
C LEU A 85 6.86 -41.56 -7.98
N TYR A 86 7.78 -42.16 -8.74
CA TYR A 86 8.35 -41.55 -9.93
C TYR A 86 7.58 -41.99 -11.16
N VAL A 87 7.12 -41.01 -11.95
CA VAL A 87 6.46 -41.22 -13.23
C VAL A 87 7.47 -40.86 -14.32
N PRO A 88 8.07 -41.81 -15.03
CA PRO A 88 9.05 -41.50 -16.07
C PRO A 88 8.35 -40.95 -17.33
N PRO A 89 9.11 -40.44 -18.31
CA PRO A 89 8.55 -39.96 -19.57
C PRO A 89 7.60 -40.97 -20.22
N GLY A 90 6.44 -40.50 -20.68
CA GLY A 90 5.39 -41.35 -21.21
C GLY A 90 4.02 -40.73 -21.07
N ARG A 91 3.03 -41.37 -21.70
CA ARG A 91 1.60 -41.05 -21.57
C ARG A 91 0.97 -42.15 -20.75
N TYR A 92 0.27 -41.81 -19.68
CA TYR A 92 -0.35 -42.77 -18.78
C TYR A 92 -1.84 -42.44 -18.68
N ALA A 93 -2.67 -43.35 -19.16
CA ALA A 93 -4.11 -43.22 -19.03
C ALA A 93 -4.54 -43.73 -17.64
N ILE A 94 -5.38 -42.98 -16.94
CA ILE A 94 -5.85 -43.29 -15.58
C ILE A 94 -7.36 -43.48 -15.61
N GLY A 95 -7.82 -44.71 -15.40
CA GLY A 95 -9.20 -45.14 -15.57
C GLY A 95 -10.02 -45.32 -14.29
N GLN A 96 -9.42 -45.13 -13.12
CA GLN A 96 -10.10 -45.05 -11.82
C GLN A 96 -9.31 -44.09 -10.93
N THR A 97 -9.97 -43.52 -9.92
CA THR A 97 -9.31 -42.67 -8.92
C THR A 97 -8.18 -43.42 -8.24
N VAL A 98 -7.00 -42.79 -8.19
CA VAL A 98 -5.82 -43.31 -7.49
C VAL A 98 -5.63 -42.53 -6.20
N ASP A 99 -5.87 -43.20 -5.08
CA ASP A 99 -5.43 -42.73 -3.75
C ASP A 99 -3.93 -42.99 -3.59
N LEU A 100 -3.15 -41.92 -3.43
CA LEU A 100 -1.70 -41.93 -3.29
C LEU A 100 -1.23 -42.22 -1.86
N LYS A 101 -2.14 -42.38 -0.89
CA LYS A 101 -1.84 -42.76 0.52
C LYS A 101 -0.68 -42.00 1.16
N GLY A 102 -0.64 -40.69 0.96
CA GLY A 102 0.38 -39.79 1.50
C GLY A 102 1.74 -39.87 0.79
N LYS A 103 1.86 -40.56 -0.35
CA LYS A 103 3.11 -40.64 -1.12
C LYS A 103 3.22 -39.49 -2.11
N ASN A 104 4.44 -38.96 -2.27
CA ASN A 104 4.71 -37.92 -3.24
C ASN A 104 4.58 -38.44 -4.67
N LEU A 105 4.27 -37.56 -5.63
CA LEU A 105 4.22 -37.89 -7.05
C LEU A 105 5.17 -36.99 -7.85
N ILE A 106 6.18 -37.58 -8.48
CA ILE A 106 7.29 -36.85 -9.08
C ILE A 106 7.47 -37.27 -10.53
N GLY A 107 7.42 -36.31 -11.46
CA GLY A 107 7.72 -36.54 -12.86
C GLY A 107 9.14 -36.10 -13.26
N PRO A 108 9.47 -36.17 -14.56
CA PRO A 108 10.81 -35.84 -15.07
C PRO A 108 10.93 -34.36 -15.52
N GLY A 109 9.83 -33.60 -15.54
CA GLY A 109 9.82 -32.18 -15.89
C GLY A 109 8.51 -31.70 -16.55
N ARG A 110 8.29 -30.37 -16.50
CA ARG A 110 7.19 -29.67 -17.19
C ARG A 110 7.49 -29.42 -18.68
N ARG A 111 6.45 -29.32 -19.50
CA ARG A 111 6.52 -29.05 -20.95
C ARG A 111 6.69 -27.56 -21.25
N ARG A 112 7.53 -27.23 -22.25
CA ARG A 112 7.39 -26.00 -23.08
C ARG A 112 7.05 -26.34 -24.53
N ASN A 113 7.73 -27.34 -25.12
CA ASN A 113 7.49 -27.90 -26.47
C ASN A 113 7.87 -29.40 -26.52
N GLY A 114 7.25 -30.20 -27.42
CA GLY A 114 7.52 -31.64 -27.60
C GLY A 114 6.71 -32.59 -26.69
N ARG A 115 6.47 -33.84 -27.12
CA ARG A 115 5.60 -34.84 -26.42
C ARG A 115 6.36 -35.99 -25.73
N GLU A 116 7.62 -36.24 -26.08
CA GLU A 116 8.28 -37.52 -25.77
C GLU A 116 9.13 -37.52 -24.49
N LYS A 117 9.38 -36.36 -23.87
CA LYS A 117 10.34 -36.23 -22.76
C LYS A 117 9.73 -36.06 -21.37
N ASN A 118 8.39 -36.02 -21.26
CA ASN A 118 7.68 -35.73 -20.00
C ASN A 118 6.67 -36.82 -19.63
N ALA A 119 6.29 -36.85 -18.35
CA ALA A 119 5.20 -37.69 -17.86
C ALA A 119 3.85 -36.96 -18.04
N MET A 120 2.99 -37.48 -18.91
CA MET A 120 1.65 -36.97 -19.14
C MET A 120 0.59 -37.93 -18.60
N LEU A 121 -0.13 -37.50 -17.57
CA LEU A 121 -1.23 -38.20 -16.94
C LEU A 121 -2.54 -37.74 -17.60
N MET A 122 -3.34 -38.69 -18.08
CA MET A 122 -4.56 -38.42 -18.84
C MET A 122 -5.73 -39.26 -18.33
N PRO A 123 -6.96 -38.74 -18.32
CA PRO A 123 -8.14 -39.52 -17.96
C PRO A 123 -8.37 -40.60 -19.03
N PHE A 124 -8.60 -41.83 -18.59
CA PHE A 124 -9.12 -42.90 -19.43
C PHE A 124 -10.66 -42.89 -19.38
N HIS A 125 -11.32 -43.43 -20.41
CA HIS A 125 -12.79 -43.33 -20.53
C HIS A 125 -13.55 -43.89 -19.31
N SER A 126 -12.99 -44.88 -18.61
CA SER A 126 -13.61 -45.50 -17.43
C SER A 126 -13.56 -44.62 -16.17
N LEU A 127 -12.73 -43.56 -16.15
CA LEU A 127 -12.69 -42.62 -15.03
C LEU A 127 -13.96 -41.75 -14.98
N GLY A 128 -14.67 -41.60 -16.11
CA GLY A 128 -15.83 -40.72 -16.22
C GLY A 128 -15.46 -39.28 -15.88
N ASP A 129 -16.35 -38.59 -15.14
CA ASP A 129 -16.15 -37.21 -14.68
C ASP A 129 -15.57 -37.14 -13.26
N GLY A 130 -14.89 -38.21 -12.81
CA GLY A 130 -14.36 -38.35 -11.46
C GLY A 130 -13.09 -37.54 -11.15
N VAL A 131 -12.50 -37.85 -10.00
CA VAL A 131 -11.19 -37.34 -9.58
C VAL A 131 -10.09 -38.31 -10.00
N MET A 132 -9.01 -37.83 -10.61
CA MET A 132 -7.90 -38.69 -11.03
C MET A 132 -7.00 -39.11 -9.86
N PHE A 133 -6.52 -38.16 -9.05
CA PHE A 133 -5.67 -38.43 -7.89
C PHE A 133 -6.20 -37.82 -6.60
N THR A 134 -6.12 -38.58 -5.52
CA THR A 134 -6.45 -38.17 -4.14
C THR A 134 -5.30 -38.55 -3.21
N GLY A 135 -5.31 -38.01 -1.98
CA GLY A 135 -4.44 -38.50 -0.90
C GLY A 135 -2.95 -38.42 -1.22
N HIS A 136 -2.50 -37.42 -2.00
CA HIS A 136 -1.08 -37.24 -2.30
C HIS A 136 -0.29 -36.85 -1.05
N GLY A 137 1.00 -37.16 -1.07
CA GLY A 137 1.95 -36.69 -0.06
C GLY A 137 2.22 -35.19 -0.14
N PRO A 138 3.06 -34.64 0.74
CA PRO A 138 3.35 -33.21 0.80
C PRO A 138 3.87 -32.60 -0.50
N VAL A 139 4.43 -33.39 -1.42
CA VAL A 139 5.04 -32.89 -2.66
C VAL A 139 4.45 -33.58 -3.89
N MET A 140 4.01 -32.78 -4.86
CA MET A 140 3.90 -33.22 -6.25
C MET A 140 4.62 -32.24 -7.16
N ARG A 141 5.41 -32.75 -8.11
CA ARG A 141 6.17 -31.87 -9.01
C ARG A 141 6.51 -32.49 -10.34
N ASP A 142 6.80 -31.62 -11.31
CA ASP A 142 7.42 -31.99 -12.59
C ASP A 142 6.54 -32.88 -13.48
N LEU A 143 5.22 -32.68 -13.43
CA LEU A 143 4.20 -33.49 -14.10
C LEU A 143 3.42 -32.70 -15.15
N SER A 144 2.72 -33.42 -16.03
CA SER A 144 1.72 -32.83 -16.93
C SER A 144 0.40 -33.60 -16.86
N PHE A 145 -0.70 -32.89 -16.66
CA PHE A 145 -2.07 -33.38 -16.68
C PHE A 145 -2.79 -32.82 -17.91
N SER A 146 -3.34 -33.70 -18.74
CA SER A 146 -4.04 -33.30 -19.96
C SER A 146 -5.08 -34.35 -20.35
N ASN A 147 -6.18 -33.94 -20.98
CA ASN A 147 -7.11 -34.88 -21.59
C ASN A 147 -6.69 -35.31 -23.01
N GLY A 148 -5.59 -34.76 -23.53
CA GLY A 148 -5.10 -35.04 -24.87
C GLY A 148 -5.89 -34.40 -26.02
N ASP A 149 -6.96 -33.66 -25.74
CA ASP A 149 -7.79 -32.92 -26.70
C ASP A 149 -7.90 -31.45 -26.31
N SER A 150 -7.23 -30.58 -27.07
CA SER A 150 -7.25 -29.13 -26.81
C SER A 150 -8.58 -28.45 -27.13
N LYS A 151 -9.52 -29.13 -27.82
CA LYS A 151 -10.80 -28.55 -28.23
C LYS A 151 -11.97 -28.88 -27.30
N ARG A 152 -11.80 -29.87 -26.43
CA ARG A 152 -12.84 -30.31 -25.49
C ARG A 152 -12.27 -30.33 -24.09
N ARG A 153 -13.04 -29.88 -23.10
CA ARG A 153 -12.67 -30.02 -21.69
C ARG A 153 -13.18 -31.36 -21.16
N TRP A 154 -12.32 -32.11 -20.49
CA TRP A 154 -12.75 -33.21 -19.64
C TRP A 154 -13.55 -32.65 -18.45
N LYS A 155 -14.67 -33.25 -18.06
CA LYS A 155 -15.54 -32.66 -17.02
C LYS A 155 -15.12 -32.98 -15.58
N GLY A 156 -14.12 -33.84 -15.39
CA GLY A 156 -13.62 -34.23 -14.07
C GLY A 156 -12.56 -33.30 -13.47
N THR A 157 -11.90 -33.83 -12.42
CA THR A 157 -10.88 -33.13 -11.62
C THR A 157 -9.55 -33.88 -11.66
N TYR A 158 -8.42 -33.20 -11.88
CA TYR A 158 -7.11 -33.86 -11.84
C TYR A 158 -6.69 -34.25 -10.41
N ILE A 159 -6.71 -33.30 -9.48
CA ILE A 159 -6.20 -33.52 -8.13
C ILE A 159 -7.24 -33.06 -7.11
N ASP A 160 -7.61 -33.95 -6.19
CA ASP A 160 -8.22 -33.61 -4.90
C ASP A 160 -7.09 -33.55 -3.87
N SER A 161 -6.74 -32.32 -3.50
CA SER A 161 -5.50 -31.95 -2.85
C SER A 161 -5.68 -31.74 -1.36
N HIS A 162 -4.70 -32.21 -0.58
CA HIS A 162 -4.64 -31.92 0.84
C HIS A 162 -4.22 -30.48 1.07
N GLY A 163 -4.99 -29.73 1.86
CA GLY A 163 -4.79 -28.30 2.03
C GLY A 163 -3.65 -27.91 2.97
N TYR A 164 -3.19 -28.83 3.84
CA TYR A 164 -2.11 -28.56 4.80
C TYR A 164 -0.75 -29.07 4.33
N ASN A 165 0.29 -28.24 4.49
CA ASN A 165 1.71 -28.60 4.28
C ASN A 165 1.98 -29.22 2.90
N THR A 166 1.46 -28.59 1.85
CA THR A 166 1.51 -29.09 0.48
C THR A 166 2.34 -28.18 -0.41
N VAL A 167 3.15 -28.77 -1.28
CA VAL A 167 3.89 -28.11 -2.35
C VAL A 167 3.54 -28.77 -3.69
N LEU A 168 2.91 -28.01 -4.57
CA LEU A 168 2.70 -28.37 -5.97
C LEU A 168 3.57 -27.48 -6.85
N GLU A 169 4.54 -28.08 -7.53
CA GLU A 169 5.58 -27.34 -8.22
C GLU A 169 5.79 -27.77 -9.67
N ASN A 170 5.90 -26.81 -10.59
CA ASN A 170 6.26 -27.08 -11.98
C ASN A 170 5.33 -28.11 -12.64
N ILE A 171 4.01 -27.98 -12.42
CA ILE A 171 3.00 -28.86 -12.99
C ILE A 171 2.24 -28.14 -14.10
N HIS A 172 1.98 -28.83 -15.20
CA HIS A 172 1.11 -28.32 -16.26
C HIS A 172 -0.25 -29.01 -16.20
N PHE A 173 -1.34 -28.23 -16.26
CA PHE A 173 -2.72 -28.70 -16.32
C PHE A 173 -3.40 -28.14 -17.56
N SER A 174 -4.11 -28.99 -18.31
CA SER A 174 -4.86 -28.53 -19.48
C SER A 174 -6.20 -29.23 -19.68
N SER A 175 -7.15 -28.51 -20.30
CA SER A 175 -8.38 -29.04 -20.90
C SER A 175 -9.23 -29.92 -19.96
N ALA A 176 -9.52 -29.42 -18.76
CA ALA A 176 -10.38 -30.06 -17.78
C ALA A 176 -11.34 -29.06 -17.11
N SER A 177 -12.32 -29.55 -16.37
CA SER A 177 -13.23 -28.70 -15.59
C SER A 177 -12.46 -28.08 -14.43
N LEU A 178 -11.79 -28.90 -13.62
CA LEU A 178 -11.04 -28.46 -12.45
C LEU A 178 -9.64 -29.10 -12.42
N ALA A 179 -8.60 -28.30 -12.24
CA ALA A 179 -7.27 -28.87 -12.06
C ALA A 179 -7.02 -29.31 -10.62
N ILE A 180 -7.19 -28.40 -9.65
CA ILE A 180 -6.93 -28.67 -8.24
C ILE A 180 -8.18 -28.31 -7.43
N ARG A 181 -8.73 -29.31 -6.74
CA ARG A 181 -9.74 -29.13 -5.70
C ARG A 181 -9.08 -29.24 -4.34
N VAL A 182 -9.38 -28.34 -3.42
CA VAL A 182 -9.08 -28.49 -1.99
C VAL A 182 -10.41 -28.42 -1.26
N ARG A 183 -10.83 -29.53 -0.66
CA ARG A 183 -12.15 -29.60 0.03
C ARG A 183 -12.17 -28.82 1.33
N GLU A 184 -11.07 -28.83 2.06
CA GLU A 184 -10.89 -28.11 3.32
C GLU A 184 -10.29 -26.72 3.05
N ILE A 185 -9.36 -26.29 3.90
CA ILE A 185 -8.66 -25.02 3.79
C ILE A 185 -7.19 -25.23 3.41
N MET A 186 -6.58 -24.19 2.85
CA MET A 186 -5.13 -24.17 2.64
C MET A 186 -4.42 -23.63 3.88
N VAL A 187 -3.39 -24.33 4.35
CA VAL A 187 -2.49 -23.89 5.43
C VAL A 187 -1.07 -24.32 5.09
N ASN A 188 -0.14 -23.37 4.98
CA ASN A 188 1.22 -23.61 4.50
C ASN A 188 1.22 -24.37 3.15
N TYR A 189 0.40 -23.89 2.22
CA TYR A 189 0.22 -24.46 0.89
C TYR A 189 1.01 -23.64 -0.14
N SER A 190 1.81 -24.27 -0.99
CA SER A 190 2.59 -23.59 -2.03
C SER A 190 2.29 -24.15 -3.41
N LEU A 191 1.80 -23.29 -4.29
CA LEU A 191 1.61 -23.55 -5.72
C LEU A 191 2.62 -22.71 -6.50
N VAL A 192 3.61 -23.38 -7.10
CA VAL A 192 4.80 -22.72 -7.62
C VAL A 192 5.07 -23.11 -9.07
N ARG A 193 5.18 -22.12 -9.97
CA ARG A 193 5.54 -22.32 -11.38
C ARG A 193 4.63 -23.30 -12.14
N CYS A 194 3.36 -23.37 -11.78
CA CYS A 194 2.37 -24.21 -12.45
C CYS A 194 1.70 -23.48 -13.61
N THR A 195 1.22 -24.23 -14.60
CA THR A 195 0.51 -23.69 -15.77
C THR A 195 -0.87 -24.32 -15.89
N PHE A 196 -1.86 -23.51 -16.21
CA PHE A 196 -3.28 -23.83 -16.24
C PHE A 196 -3.85 -23.34 -17.57
N ILE A 197 -4.14 -24.24 -18.52
CA ILE A 197 -4.60 -23.86 -19.86
C ILE A 197 -5.96 -24.46 -20.19
N GLY A 198 -6.91 -23.63 -20.60
CA GLY A 198 -8.19 -24.12 -21.11
C GLY A 198 -9.05 -24.82 -20.05
N LEU A 199 -8.92 -24.43 -18.78
CA LEU A 199 -9.68 -25.00 -17.67
C LEU A 199 -10.97 -24.22 -17.41
N SER A 200 -11.99 -24.85 -16.81
CA SER A 200 -13.10 -24.08 -16.23
C SER A 200 -12.69 -23.41 -14.92
N VAL A 201 -11.91 -24.09 -14.08
CA VAL A 201 -11.32 -23.54 -12.85
C VAL A 201 -9.92 -24.13 -12.66
N GLY A 202 -8.92 -23.28 -12.40
CA GLY A 202 -7.57 -23.71 -12.08
C GLY A 202 -7.49 -24.34 -10.69
N VAL A 203 -7.81 -23.55 -9.66
CA VAL A 203 -7.76 -23.96 -8.26
C VAL A 203 -9.07 -23.58 -7.59
N GLN A 204 -9.72 -24.54 -6.92
CA GLN A 204 -10.92 -24.29 -6.12
C GLN A 204 -10.70 -24.79 -4.70
N VAL A 205 -10.86 -23.88 -3.73
CA VAL A 205 -10.90 -24.18 -2.30
C VAL A 205 -12.35 -24.10 -1.84
N ASP A 206 -12.92 -25.24 -1.48
CA ASP A 206 -14.33 -25.32 -1.10
C ASP A 206 -14.57 -24.85 0.31
N ASP A 207 -13.64 -25.16 1.23
CA ASP A 207 -13.78 -24.90 2.66
C ASP A 207 -15.12 -25.43 3.20
N GLU A 208 -15.32 -26.74 3.05
CA GLU A 208 -16.58 -27.43 3.38
C GLU A 208 -16.97 -27.29 4.86
N LYS A 209 -16.01 -26.99 5.74
CA LYS A 209 -16.21 -26.80 7.19
C LYS A 209 -16.41 -25.33 7.61
N GLY A 210 -16.26 -24.38 6.68
CA GLY A 210 -16.40 -22.95 6.97
C GLY A 210 -15.31 -22.39 7.88
N GLU A 211 -14.09 -22.90 7.73
CA GLU A 211 -12.90 -22.40 8.42
C GLU A 211 -12.31 -21.20 7.64
N ASN A 212 -10.99 -21.02 7.67
CA ASN A 212 -10.33 -19.96 6.92
C ASN A 212 -8.98 -20.44 6.38
N SER A 213 -8.74 -20.25 5.08
CA SER A 213 -7.41 -20.53 4.51
C SER A 213 -6.38 -19.52 5.02
N THR A 214 -5.17 -20.00 5.31
CA THR A 214 -4.05 -19.18 5.78
C THR A 214 -2.76 -19.52 5.05
N THR A 215 -1.82 -18.58 4.97
CA THR A 215 -0.41 -18.86 4.57
C THR A 215 -0.24 -19.62 3.25
N ALA A 216 -1.18 -19.42 2.31
CA ALA A 216 -1.13 -19.99 0.96
C ALA A 216 -0.25 -19.11 0.04
N ARG A 217 0.58 -19.74 -0.79
CA ARG A 217 1.55 -19.07 -1.66
C ARG A 217 1.33 -19.50 -3.11
N PHE A 218 1.04 -18.53 -3.98
CA PHE A 218 0.85 -18.71 -5.41
C PHE A 218 1.94 -17.91 -6.12
N ILE A 219 2.98 -18.59 -6.59
CA ILE A 219 4.21 -17.94 -7.07
C ILE A 219 4.53 -18.38 -8.50
N GLY A 220 4.58 -17.44 -9.43
CA GLY A 220 5.04 -17.69 -10.80
C GLY A 220 4.11 -18.59 -11.62
N ASN A 221 2.82 -18.64 -11.30
CA ASN A 221 1.86 -19.48 -12.01
C ASN A 221 1.28 -18.78 -13.23
N GLU A 222 0.84 -19.54 -14.22
CA GLU A 222 0.24 -19.03 -15.45
C GLU A 222 -1.15 -19.63 -15.66
N PHE A 223 -2.17 -18.79 -15.77
CA PHE A 223 -3.54 -19.15 -16.10
C PHE A 223 -3.87 -18.54 -17.46
N ASN A 224 -4.08 -19.39 -18.46
CA ASN A 224 -4.28 -18.96 -19.85
C ASN A 224 -5.54 -19.62 -20.45
N TYR A 225 -6.35 -18.87 -21.19
CA TYR A 225 -7.59 -19.36 -21.83
C TYR A 225 -8.53 -20.14 -20.90
N SER A 226 -8.47 -19.85 -19.59
CA SER A 226 -9.26 -20.53 -18.57
C SER A 226 -10.44 -19.65 -18.17
N ASP A 227 -11.53 -20.25 -17.68
CA ASP A 227 -12.66 -19.46 -17.22
C ASP A 227 -12.30 -18.81 -15.87
N ASN A 228 -11.82 -19.58 -14.91
CA ASN A 228 -11.45 -19.07 -13.59
C ASN A 228 -10.05 -19.53 -13.16
N GLY A 229 -9.37 -18.69 -12.40
CA GLY A 229 -8.02 -18.93 -11.88
C GLY A 229 -8.07 -19.59 -10.51
N ILE A 230 -7.90 -18.78 -9.47
CA ILE A 230 -7.81 -19.19 -8.06
C ILE A 230 -9.08 -18.76 -7.32
N ILE A 231 -9.88 -19.74 -6.89
CA ILE A 231 -11.20 -19.51 -6.30
C ILE A 231 -11.23 -20.05 -4.88
N PHE A 232 -11.35 -19.16 -3.90
CA PHE A 232 -11.76 -19.48 -2.54
C PHE A 232 -13.26 -19.27 -2.41
N LYS A 233 -14.04 -20.31 -2.12
CA LYS A 233 -15.48 -20.15 -1.85
C LYS A 233 -15.75 -19.38 -0.55
N LYS A 234 -14.75 -19.32 0.33
CA LYS A 234 -14.77 -18.66 1.64
C LYS A 234 -13.56 -17.73 1.76
N ASN A 235 -12.89 -17.76 2.90
CA ASN A 235 -12.02 -16.67 3.33
C ASN A 235 -10.54 -17.05 3.21
N VAL A 236 -9.68 -16.04 2.99
CA VAL A 236 -8.23 -16.22 2.98
C VAL A 236 -7.49 -15.13 3.74
N TYR A 237 -6.50 -15.54 4.54
CA TYR A 237 -5.65 -14.67 5.36
C TYR A 237 -4.16 -14.93 5.09
N GLY A 238 -3.35 -13.88 5.03
CA GLY A 238 -1.90 -14.07 4.98
C GLY A 238 -1.40 -14.79 3.72
N ALA A 239 -2.14 -14.70 2.61
CA ALA A 239 -1.74 -15.34 1.35
C ALA A 239 -0.80 -14.45 0.55
N THR A 240 0.01 -15.07 -0.31
CA THR A 240 0.90 -14.36 -1.23
C THR A 240 0.57 -14.76 -2.66
N PHE A 241 0.27 -13.77 -3.49
CA PHE A 241 0.10 -13.89 -4.93
C PHE A 241 1.24 -13.12 -5.57
N GLN A 242 2.22 -13.83 -6.09
CA GLN A 242 3.43 -13.23 -6.63
C GLN A 242 3.75 -13.74 -8.04
N ASP A 243 4.07 -12.81 -8.94
CA ASP A 243 4.56 -13.07 -10.29
C ASP A 243 3.65 -14.01 -11.12
N ASN A 244 2.34 -14.03 -10.84
CA ASN A 244 1.39 -14.85 -11.58
C ASN A 244 0.91 -14.12 -12.85
N ILE A 245 0.58 -14.90 -13.88
CA ILE A 245 0.03 -14.43 -15.15
C ILE A 245 -1.40 -14.93 -15.28
N PHE A 246 -2.34 -14.03 -15.56
CA PHE A 246 -3.74 -14.31 -15.85
C PHE A 246 -4.07 -13.76 -17.24
N GLU A 247 -4.01 -14.62 -18.25
CA GLU A 247 -4.10 -14.24 -19.65
C GLU A 247 -5.35 -14.81 -20.33
N ALA A 248 -6.02 -13.99 -21.13
CA ALA A 248 -7.17 -14.39 -21.95
C ALA A 248 -8.26 -15.12 -21.15
N MET A 249 -8.46 -14.75 -19.89
CA MET A 249 -9.44 -15.41 -19.04
C MET A 249 -10.86 -14.88 -19.28
N LYS A 250 -11.86 -15.72 -18.98
CA LYS A 250 -13.28 -15.36 -19.13
C LYS A 250 -13.95 -14.88 -17.83
N GLY A 251 -13.50 -15.35 -16.67
CA GLY A 251 -14.12 -15.16 -15.35
C GLY A 251 -13.12 -14.58 -14.35
N ASP A 252 -13.15 -15.04 -13.10
CA ASP A 252 -12.34 -14.48 -12.03
C ASP A 252 -10.91 -15.03 -12.03
N ALA A 253 -9.93 -14.12 -12.04
CA ALA A 253 -8.52 -14.47 -11.80
C ALA A 253 -8.30 -14.92 -10.36
N ILE A 254 -8.75 -14.11 -9.41
CA ILE A 254 -8.71 -14.38 -7.98
C ILE A 254 -10.08 -14.01 -7.39
N LEU A 255 -10.73 -14.97 -6.75
CA LEU A 255 -11.98 -14.77 -6.03
C LEU A 255 -11.87 -15.28 -4.60
N ALA A 256 -12.37 -14.51 -3.64
CA ALA A 256 -12.58 -14.96 -2.27
C ALA A 256 -13.82 -14.30 -1.65
N GLY A 257 -14.31 -14.86 -0.54
CA GLY A 257 -15.27 -14.20 0.34
C GLY A 257 -14.67 -12.93 0.94
N LEU A 258 -13.53 -13.09 1.60
CA LEU A 258 -12.69 -12.01 2.12
C LEU A 258 -11.21 -12.31 1.88
N ILE A 259 -10.40 -11.25 1.83
CA ILE A 259 -8.94 -11.33 1.70
C ILE A 259 -8.29 -10.41 2.72
N TYR A 260 -7.59 -10.98 3.69
CA TYR A 260 -6.97 -10.22 4.78
C TYR A 260 -5.46 -10.43 4.83
N ARG A 261 -4.69 -9.39 5.16
CA ARG A 261 -3.24 -9.48 5.43
C ARG A 261 -2.44 -10.19 4.32
N SER A 262 -2.87 -10.05 3.07
CA SER A 262 -2.31 -10.78 1.92
C SER A 262 -1.47 -9.85 1.04
N SER A 263 -0.61 -10.43 0.20
CA SER A 263 0.31 -9.68 -0.65
C SER A 263 0.10 -9.98 -2.13
N PHE A 264 0.13 -8.95 -2.98
CA PHE A 264 -0.03 -9.00 -4.43
C PHE A 264 1.16 -8.32 -5.10
N ILE A 265 2.09 -9.10 -5.64
CA ILE A 265 3.40 -8.61 -6.07
C ILE A 265 3.67 -9.03 -7.51
N GLY A 266 3.86 -8.08 -8.43
CA GLY A 266 4.39 -8.39 -9.77
C GLY A 266 3.47 -9.21 -10.67
N ASN A 267 2.17 -9.30 -10.37
CA ASN A 267 1.24 -10.11 -11.16
C ASN A 267 0.81 -9.39 -12.45
N TRP A 268 0.48 -10.16 -13.48
CA TRP A 268 0.14 -9.68 -14.82
C TRP A 268 -1.23 -10.19 -15.25
N TRP A 269 -2.17 -9.29 -15.49
CA TRP A 269 -3.50 -9.58 -16.03
C TRP A 269 -3.60 -8.99 -17.44
N GLU A 270 -3.86 -9.85 -18.42
CA GLU A 270 -3.88 -9.45 -19.82
C GLU A 270 -4.99 -10.12 -20.60
N GLY A 271 -5.85 -9.32 -21.23
CA GLY A 271 -6.85 -9.83 -22.16
C GLY A 271 -8.00 -10.55 -21.45
N ARG A 272 -9.23 -10.15 -21.78
CA ARG A 272 -10.43 -10.90 -21.40
C ARG A 272 -11.08 -11.52 -22.62
N ASN A 273 -11.43 -12.79 -22.52
CA ASN A 273 -12.02 -13.53 -23.62
C ASN A 273 -13.49 -13.87 -23.33
N GLY A 274 -14.41 -13.13 -23.96
CA GLY A 274 -15.85 -13.42 -23.90
C GLY A 274 -16.51 -13.24 -22.53
N GLY A 275 -15.97 -12.36 -21.68
CA GLY A 275 -16.56 -11.96 -20.39
C GLY A 275 -16.75 -10.45 -20.30
N GLU A 276 -17.38 -9.99 -19.22
CA GLU A 276 -17.55 -8.55 -18.95
C GLU A 276 -16.19 -7.83 -18.91
N SER A 277 -16.17 -6.58 -19.36
CA SER A 277 -14.99 -5.74 -19.45
C SER A 277 -15.37 -4.26 -19.24
N PRO A 278 -14.71 -3.52 -18.34
CA PRO A 278 -13.61 -3.99 -17.49
C PRO A 278 -14.08 -4.93 -16.36
N TRP A 279 -13.22 -5.86 -15.94
CA TRP A 279 -13.47 -6.77 -14.82
C TRP A 279 -12.37 -6.66 -13.75
N PRO A 280 -12.69 -6.67 -12.45
CA PRO A 280 -11.68 -6.54 -11.40
C PRO A 280 -10.65 -7.68 -11.44
N CYS A 281 -9.37 -7.33 -11.32
CA CYS A 281 -8.28 -8.30 -11.28
C CYS A 281 -8.34 -9.22 -10.04
N VAL A 282 -8.93 -8.74 -8.94
CA VAL A 282 -9.25 -9.49 -7.73
C VAL A 282 -10.66 -9.13 -7.30
N ARG A 283 -11.49 -10.14 -7.05
CA ARG A 283 -12.88 -9.94 -6.62
C ARG A 283 -13.11 -10.51 -5.22
N ILE A 284 -13.85 -9.76 -4.41
CA ILE A 284 -14.38 -10.22 -3.13
C ILE A 284 -15.90 -10.35 -3.21
N THR A 285 -16.50 -11.30 -2.50
CA THR A 285 -17.97 -11.41 -2.42
C THR A 285 -18.55 -10.74 -1.18
N ASN A 286 -17.77 -10.58 -0.10
CA ASN A 286 -18.22 -9.88 1.10
C ASN A 286 -17.80 -8.41 1.03
N ASN A 287 -18.79 -7.51 1.10
CA ASN A 287 -18.56 -6.08 0.95
C ASN A 287 -17.50 -5.55 1.95
N GLN A 288 -16.55 -4.79 1.43
CA GLN A 288 -15.48 -4.12 2.20
C GLN A 288 -14.53 -5.07 2.96
N GLN A 289 -14.49 -6.37 2.60
CA GLN A 289 -13.66 -7.38 3.27
C GLN A 289 -12.33 -7.70 2.55
N PHE A 290 -11.73 -6.71 1.89
CA PHE A 290 -10.37 -6.79 1.34
C PHE A 290 -9.46 -5.86 2.15
N MET A 291 -8.75 -6.37 3.17
CA MET A 291 -8.18 -5.52 4.24
C MET A 291 -6.75 -5.87 4.63
N GLY A 292 -6.00 -4.85 5.07
CA GLY A 292 -4.63 -5.01 5.58
C GLY A 292 -3.65 -5.63 4.57
N CYS A 293 -3.91 -5.50 3.28
CA CYS A 293 -3.12 -6.14 2.23
C CYS A 293 -1.99 -5.23 1.73
N PHE A 294 -1.06 -5.81 0.98
CA PHE A 294 0.03 -5.07 0.32
C PHE A 294 0.03 -5.36 -1.17
N ALA A 295 0.13 -4.33 -2.01
CA ALA A 295 0.19 -4.49 -3.46
C ALA A 295 1.33 -3.66 -4.08
N THR A 296 2.06 -4.24 -5.04
CA THR A 296 3.09 -3.52 -5.81
C THR A 296 3.37 -4.20 -7.15
N SER A 297 3.76 -3.39 -8.14
CA SER A 297 4.19 -3.81 -9.48
C SER A 297 3.17 -4.67 -10.23
N ASN A 298 1.87 -4.57 -9.91
CA ASN A 298 0.83 -5.30 -10.63
C ASN A 298 0.43 -4.57 -11.92
N THR A 299 0.21 -5.32 -12.99
CA THR A 299 -0.19 -4.77 -14.30
C THR A 299 -1.51 -5.36 -14.76
N CYS A 300 -2.46 -4.51 -15.12
CA CYS A 300 -3.75 -4.91 -15.67
C CYS A 300 -3.95 -4.22 -17.02
N VAL A 301 -4.13 -4.99 -18.10
CA VAL A 301 -4.30 -4.48 -19.47
C VAL A 301 -5.40 -5.24 -20.21
N TYR A 302 -5.96 -4.61 -21.26
CA TYR A 302 -6.90 -5.22 -22.19
C TYR A 302 -8.13 -5.89 -21.52
N GLY A 303 -8.87 -5.10 -20.74
CA GLY A 303 -10.17 -5.50 -20.16
C GLY A 303 -10.15 -5.83 -18.67
N TRP A 304 -9.01 -5.68 -18.00
CA TRP A 304 -8.89 -5.83 -16.55
C TRP A 304 -8.87 -4.48 -15.83
N ASP A 305 -9.60 -4.38 -14.72
CA ASP A 305 -9.56 -3.25 -13.79
C ASP A 305 -8.56 -3.50 -12.66
N ASN A 306 -7.69 -2.53 -12.42
CA ASN A 306 -6.69 -2.61 -11.36
C ASN A 306 -7.23 -2.07 -10.04
N VAL A 307 -7.75 -2.97 -9.21
CA VAL A 307 -8.33 -2.64 -7.89
C VAL A 307 -7.30 -2.08 -6.89
N PHE A 308 -6.00 -2.20 -7.18
CA PHE A 308 -4.91 -1.68 -6.34
C PHE A 308 -4.56 -0.21 -6.65
N LYS A 309 -4.89 0.28 -7.86
CA LYS A 309 -4.66 1.67 -8.30
C LYS A 309 -5.95 2.52 -8.31
N SER A 310 -7.09 1.96 -7.90
CA SER A 310 -8.38 2.67 -7.97
C SER A 310 -8.40 3.96 -7.15
N ASP A 311 -9.08 4.99 -7.63
CA ASP A 311 -9.41 6.20 -6.87
C ASP A 311 -10.64 6.01 -5.97
N LYS A 312 -11.40 4.94 -6.18
CA LYS A 312 -12.43 4.52 -5.24
C LYS A 312 -11.78 3.74 -4.10
N HIS A 313 -12.13 4.06 -2.86
CA HIS A 313 -11.56 3.39 -1.68
C HIS A 313 -12.48 2.30 -1.14
N SER A 314 -13.80 2.52 -1.12
CA SER A 314 -14.76 1.49 -0.69
C SER A 314 -14.83 0.32 -1.66
N GLY A 315 -14.77 -0.90 -1.10
CA GLY A 315 -14.77 -2.14 -1.88
C GLY A 315 -13.47 -2.41 -2.63
N SER A 316 -12.49 -1.50 -2.58
CA SER A 316 -11.13 -1.69 -3.07
C SER A 316 -10.25 -2.34 -1.99
N MET A 317 -9.00 -2.67 -2.35
CA MET A 317 -8.05 -3.24 -1.40
C MET A 317 -7.69 -2.24 -0.28
N GLY A 318 -8.14 -2.50 0.93
CA GLY A 318 -7.61 -1.88 2.15
C GLY A 318 -6.20 -2.38 2.45
N GLY A 319 -5.31 -1.46 2.85
CA GLY A 319 -3.90 -1.71 3.12
C GLY A 319 -2.99 -0.71 2.41
N VAL A 320 -1.83 -1.16 1.94
CA VAL A 320 -0.83 -0.31 1.27
C VAL A 320 -0.67 -0.76 -0.18
N SER A 321 -0.82 0.17 -1.12
CA SER A 321 -0.57 -0.05 -2.55
C SER A 321 0.54 0.87 -3.03
N LEU A 322 1.46 0.31 -3.81
CA LEU A 322 2.51 1.02 -4.55
C LEU A 322 2.27 0.95 -6.07
N ASP A 323 1.09 0.50 -6.50
CA ASP A 323 0.78 0.35 -7.92
C ASP A 323 0.51 1.72 -8.56
N GLY A 324 1.01 1.90 -9.78
CA GLY A 324 0.80 3.12 -10.55
C GLY A 324 1.76 4.27 -10.25
N GLY A 325 2.82 4.04 -9.45
CA GLY A 325 3.85 5.04 -9.15
C GLY A 325 3.54 5.95 -7.95
N GLU A 326 2.53 5.59 -7.15
CA GLU A 326 2.08 6.34 -5.99
C GLU A 326 2.09 5.45 -4.75
N VAL A 327 2.19 6.04 -3.55
CA VAL A 327 2.01 5.30 -2.29
C VAL A 327 0.62 5.61 -1.75
N ILE A 328 -0.21 4.58 -1.62
CA ILE A 328 -1.59 4.73 -1.16
C ILE A 328 -1.81 3.84 0.06
N VAL A 329 -2.09 4.46 1.21
CA VAL A 329 -2.49 3.78 2.44
C VAL A 329 -3.99 3.98 2.61
N ARG A 330 -4.79 2.93 2.45
CA ARG A 330 -6.26 3.06 2.46
C ARG A 330 -6.92 2.06 3.38
N ASN A 331 -8.09 2.41 3.91
CA ASN A 331 -9.01 1.43 4.47
C ASN A 331 -9.99 0.97 3.39
N SER A 332 -10.55 -0.24 3.56
CA SER A 332 -11.59 -0.76 2.66
C SER A 332 -12.95 -0.06 2.82
N THR A 333 -13.03 0.92 3.74
CA THR A 333 -14.24 1.60 4.17
C THR A 333 -14.29 3.06 3.75
N GLY A 334 -13.51 3.47 2.75
CA GLY A 334 -13.70 4.76 2.07
C GLY A 334 -12.70 5.87 2.39
N ASN A 335 -11.67 5.69 3.22
CA ASN A 335 -10.60 6.68 3.42
C ASN A 335 -9.27 6.19 2.86
N ALA A 336 -8.46 7.13 2.37
CA ALA A 336 -7.08 6.89 2.02
C ALA A 336 -6.17 8.05 2.39
N LEU A 337 -4.88 7.75 2.47
CA LEU A 337 -3.78 8.71 2.41
C LEU A 337 -2.99 8.39 1.15
N ARG A 338 -2.77 9.39 0.30
CA ARG A 338 -2.02 9.24 -0.94
C ARG A 338 -0.81 10.15 -0.93
N LEU A 339 0.33 9.58 -1.30
CA LEU A 339 1.57 10.26 -1.58
C LEU A 339 1.91 10.08 -3.07
N THR A 340 2.01 11.21 -3.76
CA THR A 340 2.47 11.32 -5.15
C THR A 340 3.81 12.07 -5.15
N PRO A 341 4.52 12.18 -6.30
CA PRO A 341 5.74 12.99 -6.38
C PRO A 341 5.55 14.44 -5.90
N ASP A 342 4.34 14.98 -6.05
CA ASP A 342 4.04 16.39 -5.81
C ASP A 342 3.12 16.65 -4.61
N SER A 343 2.58 15.61 -3.95
CA SER A 343 1.57 15.82 -2.90
C SER A 343 1.49 14.72 -1.85
N LEU A 344 1.08 15.10 -0.64
CA LEU A 344 0.56 14.20 0.40
C LEU A 344 -0.86 14.65 0.76
N ARG A 345 -1.86 13.80 0.54
CA ARG A 345 -3.28 14.15 0.73
C ARG A 345 -4.10 13.06 1.38
N ALA A 346 -5.03 13.46 2.25
CA ALA A 346 -6.09 12.59 2.72
C ALA A 346 -7.25 12.59 1.72
N GLU A 347 -7.74 11.41 1.37
CA GLU A 347 -8.85 11.21 0.44
C GLU A 347 -9.99 10.48 1.16
N ALA A 348 -11.22 10.79 0.74
CA ALA A 348 -12.41 10.11 1.22
C ALA A 348 -13.38 9.91 0.05
N ASP A 349 -14.08 8.76 0.04
CA ASP A 349 -15.17 8.52 -0.91
C ASP A 349 -16.29 9.55 -0.69
N ALA A 350 -17.04 9.86 -1.75
CA ALA A 350 -18.07 10.91 -1.75
C ALA A 350 -19.14 10.79 -0.64
N TRP A 351 -19.42 9.59 -0.15
CA TRP A 351 -20.40 9.34 0.92
C TRP A 351 -19.83 9.51 2.33
N LYS A 352 -18.51 9.63 2.46
CA LYS A 352 -17.79 9.65 3.74
C LYS A 352 -17.35 11.08 4.06
N PRO A 353 -17.51 11.55 5.30
CA PRO A 353 -17.03 12.88 5.68
C PRO A 353 -15.52 12.98 5.46
N ALA A 354 -15.09 14.16 5.00
CA ALA A 354 -13.67 14.48 4.87
C ALA A 354 -12.98 14.25 6.22
N THR A 355 -12.05 13.29 6.26
CA THR A 355 -11.28 13.00 7.46
C THR A 355 -10.08 13.92 7.48
N PRO A 356 -9.79 14.64 8.59
CA PRO A 356 -8.63 15.51 8.65
C PRO A 356 -7.34 14.71 8.48
N LEU A 357 -6.39 15.25 7.70
CA LEU A 357 -5.01 14.78 7.73
C LEU A 357 -4.36 15.23 9.03
N VAL A 358 -3.92 14.29 9.85
CA VAL A 358 -3.28 14.58 11.14
C VAL A 358 -1.78 14.25 11.05
N ILE A 359 -0.94 15.25 11.30
CA ILE A 359 0.50 15.07 11.55
C ILE A 359 0.70 15.24 13.07
N GLN A 360 1.15 14.19 13.75
CA GLN A 360 1.30 14.18 15.20
C GLN A 360 2.76 13.92 15.59
N SER A 361 3.19 14.54 16.71
CA SER A 361 4.48 14.28 17.35
C SER A 361 4.62 12.83 17.82
N SER A 362 5.87 12.36 17.94
CA SER A 362 6.11 11.06 18.56
C SER A 362 5.77 11.13 20.05
N HIS A 363 5.09 10.10 20.56
CA HIS A 363 4.86 9.88 21.99
C HIS A 363 5.43 8.52 22.37
N SER A 364 6.29 8.50 23.39
CA SER A 364 6.78 7.26 23.99
C SER A 364 6.13 7.05 25.36
N VAL A 365 5.28 6.04 25.46
CA VAL A 365 4.63 5.66 26.73
C VAL A 365 5.67 5.27 27.79
N HIS A 366 6.79 4.67 27.38
CA HIS A 366 7.83 4.19 28.30
C HIS A 366 8.72 5.31 28.85
N THR A 367 9.04 6.31 28.04
CA THR A 367 9.90 7.42 28.48
C THR A 367 9.12 8.67 28.87
N HIS A 368 7.80 8.67 28.67
CA HIS A 368 6.92 9.82 28.83
C HIS A 368 7.40 11.06 28.06
N GLN A 369 8.15 10.86 26.98
CA GLN A 369 8.68 11.94 26.16
C GLN A 369 7.82 12.14 24.92
N THR A 370 7.57 13.41 24.62
CA THR A 370 7.02 13.88 23.36
C THR A 370 8.08 14.71 22.64
N ASN A 371 8.32 14.41 21.36
CA ASN A 371 9.22 15.21 20.54
C ASN A 371 8.39 16.20 19.71
N PRO A 372 8.76 17.48 19.60
CA PRO A 372 8.01 18.44 18.80
C PRO A 372 8.03 18.07 17.31
N ILE A 373 6.98 18.47 16.59
CA ILE A 373 7.00 18.51 15.12
C ILE A 373 7.81 19.75 14.72
N VAL A 374 8.88 19.57 13.95
CA VAL A 374 9.71 20.68 13.47
C VAL A 374 9.72 20.66 11.95
N PHE A 375 9.08 21.65 11.33
CA PHE A 375 9.20 21.89 9.89
C PHE A 375 10.51 22.64 9.63
N ARG A 376 11.37 22.13 8.74
CA ARG A 376 12.65 22.73 8.36
C ARG A 376 12.74 22.83 6.84
N HIS A 377 13.32 23.93 6.34
CA HIS A 377 13.80 24.04 4.96
C HIS A 377 15.29 24.39 5.00
N SER A 378 16.01 24.10 3.92
CA SER A 378 17.46 24.34 3.81
C SER A 378 17.84 25.40 2.77
N GLY A 379 16.86 26.04 2.12
CA GLY A 379 17.11 27.12 1.17
C GLY A 379 17.40 28.45 1.89
N PRO A 380 18.34 29.28 1.39
CA PRO A 380 18.68 30.58 1.97
C PRO A 380 17.49 31.53 2.09
N ASP A 381 16.49 31.36 1.22
CA ASP A 381 15.22 32.11 1.21
C ASP A 381 14.00 31.18 1.25
N GLY A 382 14.16 29.94 1.72
CA GLY A 382 13.04 29.00 1.79
C GLY A 382 11.97 29.51 2.76
N ALA A 383 10.70 29.25 2.47
CA ALA A 383 9.60 29.53 3.37
C ALA A 383 8.75 28.26 3.54
N VAL A 384 8.20 28.06 4.73
CA VAL A 384 7.08 27.13 4.92
C VAL A 384 5.81 27.88 4.52
N VAL A 385 5.26 27.54 3.36
CA VAL A 385 4.08 28.19 2.81
C VAL A 385 2.84 27.38 3.16
N PHE A 386 1.86 28.03 3.78
CA PHE A 386 0.50 27.51 3.93
C PHE A 386 -0.38 28.22 2.89
N ASP A 387 -0.98 27.45 1.98
CA ASP A 387 -1.80 27.98 0.90
C ASP A 387 -3.11 27.20 0.77
N THR A 388 -4.13 27.79 0.13
CA THR A 388 -5.34 27.06 -0.27
C THR A 388 -5.19 26.49 -1.66
N ASP A 389 -5.88 25.37 -1.91
CA ASP A 389 -5.85 24.68 -3.20
C ASP A 389 -6.30 25.62 -4.33
N PRO A 390 -5.47 25.87 -5.36
CA PRO A 390 -5.82 26.74 -6.48
C PRO A 390 -7.06 26.29 -7.26
N GLU A 391 -7.48 25.01 -7.15
CA GLU A 391 -8.71 24.50 -7.76
C GLU A 391 -9.97 24.96 -7.01
N THR A 392 -9.86 25.34 -5.75
CA THR A 392 -10.94 26.04 -5.06
C THR A 392 -11.00 27.46 -5.62
N LYS A 393 -11.98 27.73 -6.49
CA LYS A 393 -12.21 29.02 -7.18
C LYS A 393 -12.35 30.24 -6.25
N ASN A 394 -12.25 30.06 -4.93
CA ASN A 394 -12.17 31.10 -3.93
C ASN A 394 -10.69 31.37 -3.63
N LYS A 395 -10.15 32.44 -4.26
CA LYS A 395 -8.92 33.17 -3.90
C LYS A 395 -7.85 32.26 -3.27
N GLY A 396 -6.94 31.70 -4.08
CA GLY A 396 -5.82 30.82 -3.70
C GLY A 396 -4.84 31.45 -2.70
N VAL A 397 -5.35 31.64 -1.50
CA VAL A 397 -4.74 32.29 -0.37
C VAL A 397 -5.38 31.75 0.92
N TRP A 398 -4.55 31.19 1.81
CA TRP A 398 -5.00 30.59 3.08
C TRP A 398 -5.86 31.54 3.95
N ASP A 399 -7.08 31.10 4.30
CA ASP A 399 -8.03 31.78 5.21
C ASP A 399 -8.29 31.00 6.52
N GLY A 400 -7.56 29.90 6.71
CA GLY A 400 -7.73 28.98 7.83
C GLY A 400 -7.26 29.53 9.18
N ALA A 401 -7.24 28.65 10.18
CA ALA A 401 -6.64 28.91 11.49
C ALA A 401 -5.57 27.86 11.80
N LEU A 402 -4.46 28.28 12.38
CA LEU A 402 -3.52 27.37 13.05
C LEU A 402 -4.11 27.04 14.43
N ARG A 403 -4.57 25.79 14.59
CA ARG A 403 -5.25 25.32 15.78
C ARG A 403 -4.35 24.35 16.55
N PHE A 404 -4.02 24.70 17.79
CA PHE A 404 -3.17 23.91 18.67
C PHE A 404 -4.01 23.33 19.80
N ALA A 405 -4.06 22.00 19.91
CA ALA A 405 -4.78 21.33 20.98
C ALA A 405 -3.86 21.10 22.18
N THR A 406 -4.34 21.43 23.38
CA THR A 406 -3.62 21.24 24.64
C THR A 406 -4.51 20.48 25.61
N GLN A 407 -3.98 19.40 26.19
CA GLN A 407 -4.64 18.69 27.28
C GLN A 407 -4.30 19.39 28.60
N VAL A 408 -5.31 19.62 29.44
CA VAL A 408 -5.11 20.16 30.79
C VAL A 408 -5.08 18.98 31.77
N ASP A 409 -4.12 19.01 32.70
CA ASP A 409 -3.90 17.93 33.67
C ASP A 409 -5.19 17.50 34.37
N GLY A 410 -5.49 16.21 34.31
CA GLY A 410 -6.53 15.55 35.10
C GLY A 410 -7.88 15.28 34.41
N ASP A 411 -8.12 15.81 33.20
CA ASP A 411 -9.35 15.53 32.43
C ASP A 411 -9.03 15.14 30.97
N ASP A 412 -9.86 14.27 30.36
CA ASP A 412 -9.83 13.93 28.92
C ASP A 412 -10.28 15.11 28.00
N LYS A 413 -10.33 16.32 28.54
CA LYS A 413 -10.84 17.50 27.84
C LYS A 413 -9.71 18.23 27.11
N LEU A 414 -9.78 18.24 25.78
CA LEU A 414 -8.91 19.05 24.92
C LEU A 414 -9.37 20.51 24.91
N LEU A 415 -8.45 21.43 25.20
CA LEU A 415 -8.58 22.85 24.93
C LEU A 415 -7.84 23.21 23.64
N TYR A 416 -8.20 24.34 23.04
CA TYR A 416 -7.64 24.78 21.76
C TYR A 416 -7.20 26.24 21.82
N ASP A 417 -6.04 26.48 21.21
CA ASP A 417 -5.54 27.81 20.83
C ASP A 417 -5.68 27.98 19.32
N ASP A 418 -6.36 29.02 18.89
CA ASP A 418 -6.67 29.27 17.47
C ASP A 418 -6.01 30.57 17.00
N TYR A 419 -5.06 30.50 16.06
CA TYR A 419 -4.39 31.66 15.47
C TYR A 419 -4.78 31.87 14.01
N ARG A 420 -5.19 33.08 13.65
CA ARG A 420 -5.61 33.46 12.29
C ARG A 420 -4.81 34.65 11.79
N VAL A 421 -4.45 34.62 10.51
CA VAL A 421 -3.92 35.80 9.83
C VAL A 421 -5.07 36.77 9.60
N ASN A 422 -4.98 37.96 10.19
CA ASN A 422 -5.94 39.02 9.90
C ASN A 422 -5.43 39.83 8.70
N ARG A 423 -6.15 39.74 7.57
CA ARG A 423 -5.78 40.45 6.33
C ARG A 423 -6.45 41.81 6.19
N GLY A 424 -7.54 42.05 6.91
CA GLY A 424 -8.17 43.37 6.99
C GLY A 424 -7.46 44.30 7.97
N ARG A 425 -6.66 43.75 8.90
CA ARG A 425 -5.87 44.48 9.89
C ARG A 425 -4.58 43.68 10.14
N PRO A 426 -3.38 44.19 9.82
CA PRO A 426 -2.16 43.38 9.82
C PRO A 426 -1.86 42.74 11.18
N GLY A 427 -1.34 41.51 11.15
CA GLY A 427 -0.93 40.76 12.34
C GLY A 427 -1.56 39.37 12.42
N LEU A 428 -1.18 38.63 13.46
CA LEU A 428 -1.80 37.36 13.84
C LEU A 428 -2.70 37.61 15.05
N ILE A 429 -3.97 37.24 14.96
CA ILE A 429 -4.89 37.26 16.10
C ILE A 429 -5.09 35.83 16.57
N GLY A 430 -4.82 35.60 17.85
CA GLY A 430 -5.04 34.35 18.55
C GLY A 430 -6.20 34.44 19.55
N GLU A 431 -6.83 33.30 19.81
CA GLU A 431 -7.73 33.12 20.95
C GLU A 431 -7.30 31.87 21.71
N THR A 432 -6.98 32.02 22.99
CA THR A 432 -6.52 30.96 23.87
C THR A 432 -7.57 30.65 24.92
N SER A 433 -7.83 29.37 25.14
CA SER A 433 -8.75 28.89 26.18
C SER A 433 -8.01 28.68 27.51
N LEU A 434 -8.52 29.26 28.59
CA LEU A 434 -7.97 29.17 29.95
C LEU A 434 -9.02 28.60 30.90
N ILE A 435 -8.60 27.87 31.93
CA ILE A 435 -9.48 27.45 33.03
C ILE A 435 -9.22 28.36 34.24
N ASP A 436 -10.25 29.04 34.73
CA ASP A 436 -10.12 29.84 35.94
C ASP A 436 -10.09 28.97 37.21
N LYS A 437 -9.76 29.58 38.36
CA LYS A 437 -9.68 28.90 39.66
C LYS A 437 -10.99 28.21 40.11
N LYS A 438 -12.11 28.45 39.41
CA LYS A 438 -13.42 27.83 39.67
C LYS A 438 -13.79 26.77 38.63
N GLY A 439 -12.85 26.36 37.77
CA GLY A 439 -13.08 25.35 36.73
C GLY A 439 -13.81 25.88 35.48
N LYS A 440 -14.05 27.19 35.38
CA LYS A 440 -14.77 27.76 34.23
C LYS A 440 -13.79 28.08 33.10
N VAL A 441 -14.14 27.66 31.87
CA VAL A 441 -13.41 28.04 30.66
C VAL A 441 -13.62 29.53 30.37
N ARG A 442 -12.52 30.24 30.15
CA ARG A 442 -12.45 31.64 29.72
C ARG A 442 -11.60 31.72 28.46
N HIS A 443 -11.79 32.79 27.69
CA HIS A 443 -11.01 33.03 26.48
C HIS A 443 -10.17 34.30 26.64
N ALA A 444 -8.88 34.20 26.31
CA ALA A 444 -7.97 35.33 26.22
C ALA A 444 -7.66 35.59 24.75
N LEU A 445 -7.73 36.85 24.34
CA LEU A 445 -7.21 37.27 23.04
C LEU A 445 -5.69 37.31 23.13
N THR A 446 -5.03 36.64 22.21
CA THR A 446 -3.58 36.60 22.05
C THR A 446 -3.26 37.07 20.63
N GLY A 447 -1.99 37.26 20.31
CA GLY A 447 -1.60 37.60 18.94
C GLY A 447 -0.26 38.30 18.85
N VAL A 448 0.16 38.51 17.60
CA VAL A 448 1.40 39.21 17.26
C VAL A 448 0.99 40.60 16.76
N ALA A 449 1.37 41.63 17.52
CA ALA A 449 1.14 43.02 17.16
C ALA A 449 1.94 43.41 15.91
N GLN A 450 1.44 44.39 15.18
CA GLN A 450 2.18 45.05 14.13
C GLN A 450 3.21 46.00 14.76
N PHE A 451 4.47 45.89 14.32
CA PHE A 451 5.55 46.75 14.78
C PHE A 451 5.92 47.78 13.72
N VAL A 452 6.08 49.02 14.15
CA VAL A 452 6.59 50.11 13.30
C VAL A 452 7.68 50.85 14.05
N LYS A 453 8.82 51.09 13.43
CA LYS A 453 9.87 51.94 13.99
C LYS A 453 9.97 53.20 13.14
N TRP A 454 9.69 54.35 13.75
CA TRP A 454 9.83 55.64 13.08
C TRP A 454 11.18 56.29 13.42
N ARG A 455 11.76 57.00 12.45
CA ARG A 455 13.02 57.76 12.61
C ARG A 455 12.88 59.14 12.00
N LYS A 456 13.51 60.13 12.63
CA LYS A 456 13.61 61.50 12.13
C LYS A 456 14.43 61.48 10.83
N GLY A 457 13.80 61.88 9.72
CA GLY A 457 14.40 61.83 8.37
C GLY A 457 13.88 60.71 7.47
N GLY A 458 12.97 59.84 7.95
CA GLY A 458 12.24 58.87 7.12
C GLY A 458 12.61 57.38 7.28
N ASP A 459 11.71 56.53 6.77
CA ASP A 459 11.73 55.08 6.52
C ASP A 459 12.47 54.17 7.51
N GLY A 460 11.89 54.00 8.70
CA GLY A 460 12.17 52.82 9.50
C GLY A 460 11.23 51.65 9.16
N PRO A 461 11.55 50.42 9.61
CA PRO A 461 10.75 49.23 9.33
C PRO A 461 9.27 49.39 9.70
N GLY A 462 8.38 49.02 8.78
CA GLY A 462 6.92 49.04 8.97
C GLY A 462 6.25 50.40 8.72
N CYS A 463 7.01 51.46 8.42
CA CYS A 463 6.46 52.77 8.05
C CYS A 463 5.71 52.72 6.70
N ASP A 464 6.17 51.86 5.79
CA ASP A 464 5.64 51.59 4.46
C ASP A 464 4.25 50.95 4.45
N PHE A 465 3.80 50.43 5.60
CA PHE A 465 2.42 49.99 5.75
C PHE A 465 1.42 51.14 5.60
N PHE A 466 1.77 52.34 6.07
CA PHE A 466 0.88 53.49 6.03
C PHE A 466 1.08 54.27 4.73
N ALA A 467 -0.01 54.75 4.12
CA ALA A 467 0.09 55.67 2.98
C ALA A 467 0.78 56.99 3.37
N ARG A 468 0.70 57.36 4.65
CA ARG A 468 1.40 58.51 5.23
C ARG A 468 2.06 58.15 6.55
N CYS A 469 3.37 58.38 6.64
CA CYS A 469 4.19 58.17 7.82
C CYS A 469 5.22 59.30 7.95
N GLU A 470 4.83 60.44 8.52
CA GLU A 470 5.68 61.63 8.53
C GLU A 470 5.46 62.53 9.75
N ALA A 471 6.46 63.38 10.03
CA ALA A 471 6.32 64.46 11.00
C ALA A 471 5.39 65.54 10.43
N VAL A 472 4.33 65.88 11.16
CA VAL A 472 3.32 66.86 10.72
C VAL A 472 3.38 68.18 11.49
N ASP A 473 4.03 68.19 12.67
CA ASP A 473 4.30 69.38 13.48
C ASP A 473 5.51 69.14 14.42
N LYS A 474 5.97 70.16 15.15
CA LYS A 474 7.17 70.17 16.01
C LYS A 474 7.24 69.07 17.08
N GLY A 475 6.14 68.38 17.36
CA GLY A 475 6.08 67.25 18.27
C GLY A 475 5.08 66.18 17.84
N GLN A 476 4.69 66.10 16.56
CA GLN A 476 3.68 65.14 16.10
C GLN A 476 4.14 64.34 14.89
N VAL A 477 3.89 63.03 14.93
CA VAL A 477 4.11 62.12 13.81
C VAL A 477 2.80 61.45 13.44
N GLU A 478 2.40 61.55 12.18
CA GLU A 478 1.16 60.98 11.65
C GLU A 478 1.42 59.63 10.97
N PHE A 479 0.57 58.65 11.29
CA PHE A 479 0.47 57.34 10.65
C PHE A 479 -0.95 57.18 10.13
N SER A 480 -1.17 57.27 8.82
CA SER A 480 -2.53 57.32 8.26
C SER A 480 -2.68 56.78 6.84
N PHE A 481 -3.94 56.52 6.48
CA PHE A 481 -4.47 56.24 5.15
C PHE A 481 -5.39 57.40 4.78
N PRO A 482 -4.85 58.52 4.22
CA PRO A 482 -5.62 59.75 4.03
C PRO A 482 -6.92 59.56 3.25
N ASP A 483 -6.88 58.66 2.27
CA ASP A 483 -7.97 58.30 1.36
C ASP A 483 -8.92 57.22 1.92
N GLY A 484 -8.67 56.74 3.15
CA GLY A 484 -9.55 55.78 3.83
C GLY A 484 -9.43 54.34 3.31
N GLU A 485 -8.31 54.00 2.69
CA GLU A 485 -8.06 52.67 2.10
C GLU A 485 -8.06 51.55 3.15
N VAL A 486 -7.65 51.87 4.38
CA VAL A 486 -7.64 50.97 5.53
C VAL A 486 -8.29 51.66 6.72
N GLU A 487 -9.20 50.93 7.38
CA GLU A 487 -9.88 51.36 8.60
C GLU A 487 -9.33 50.60 9.82
N LEU A 488 -8.70 51.33 10.73
CA LEU A 488 -8.22 50.83 12.01
C LEU A 488 -9.36 50.88 13.02
N ARG A 489 -9.88 49.70 13.41
CA ARG A 489 -10.88 49.60 14.49
C ARG A 489 -10.26 49.22 15.82
N ASP A 490 -10.61 50.00 16.84
CA ASP A 490 -10.20 49.84 18.25
C ASP A 490 -8.72 49.44 18.43
N PRO A 491 -7.77 50.14 17.77
CA PRO A 491 -6.36 49.77 17.86
C PRO A 491 -5.83 50.03 19.28
N ILE A 492 -5.19 49.02 19.85
CA ILE A 492 -4.37 49.17 21.06
C ILE A 492 -2.96 49.53 20.60
N ILE A 493 -2.57 50.79 20.80
CA ILE A 493 -1.27 51.31 20.37
C ILE A 493 -0.38 51.52 21.58
N THR A 494 0.79 50.90 21.56
CA THR A 494 1.85 51.12 22.56
C THR A 494 3.01 51.85 21.90
N VAL A 495 3.46 52.94 22.53
CA VAL A 495 4.57 53.78 22.05
C VAL A 495 5.76 53.63 22.98
N THR A 496 6.93 53.36 22.43
CA THR A 496 8.20 53.32 23.17
C THR A 496 9.18 54.31 22.56
N VAL A 497 9.55 55.34 23.33
CA VAL A 497 10.47 56.40 22.90
C VAL A 497 11.90 56.00 23.24
N GLU A 498 12.82 56.04 22.27
CA GLU A 498 14.22 55.66 22.48
C GLU A 498 15.08 56.86 22.97
N ASP A 499 14.53 58.07 22.97
CA ASP A 499 15.20 59.30 23.37
C ASP A 499 14.89 59.68 24.83
N ALA A 500 15.92 59.73 25.69
CA ALA A 500 15.77 60.00 27.12
C ALA A 500 15.23 61.41 27.44
N GLY A 501 15.39 62.36 26.51
CA GLY A 501 14.95 63.75 26.65
C GLY A 501 13.50 63.99 26.22
N ILE A 502 12.86 63.03 25.56
CA ILE A 502 11.52 63.19 24.96
C ILE A 502 10.52 62.23 25.61
N LEU A 503 9.30 62.69 25.84
CA LEU A 503 8.20 61.90 26.37
C LEU A 503 7.08 61.76 25.34
N HIS A 504 6.44 60.59 25.33
CA HIS A 504 5.16 60.39 24.65
C HIS A 504 4.05 61.06 25.47
N ASP A 505 3.38 62.05 24.88
CA ASP A 505 2.32 62.86 25.50
C ASP A 505 0.91 62.33 25.18
N GLY A 506 0.73 61.59 24.09
CA GLY A 506 -0.53 60.94 23.78
C GLY A 506 -0.73 60.62 22.31
N ILE A 507 -1.90 60.04 22.02
CA ILE A 507 -2.30 59.64 20.67
C ILE A 507 -3.60 60.36 20.31
N GLU A 508 -3.60 61.01 19.15
CA GLU A 508 -4.79 61.61 18.53
C GLU A 508 -5.26 60.72 17.39
N TYR A 509 -6.51 60.27 17.42
CA TYR A 509 -7.06 59.42 16.36
C TYR A 509 -7.69 60.25 15.23
N LEU A 510 -7.43 59.85 13.99
CA LEU A 510 -7.97 60.50 12.79
C LEU A 510 -9.26 59.80 12.37
N SER A 511 -10.39 60.51 12.43
CA SER A 511 -11.70 59.98 12.04
C SER A 511 -11.71 59.51 10.58
N ALA A 512 -12.19 58.28 10.36
CA ALA A 512 -12.43 57.74 9.02
C ALA A 512 -13.66 58.37 8.35
N TYR A 513 -14.72 58.64 9.10
CA TYR A 513 -15.98 59.22 8.62
C TYR A 513 -16.77 59.90 9.75
N SER A 514 -17.87 60.58 9.42
CA SER A 514 -18.76 61.20 10.41
C SER A 514 -19.38 60.13 11.32
N GLY A 515 -19.07 60.16 12.62
CA GLY A 515 -19.50 59.16 13.60
C GLY A 515 -18.44 58.09 13.93
N SER A 516 -17.20 58.21 13.41
CA SER A 516 -16.07 57.33 13.70
C SER A 516 -15.86 57.00 15.18
N SER A 517 -16.01 57.98 16.08
CA SER A 517 -15.82 57.76 17.52
C SER A 517 -16.80 56.76 18.13
N LYS A 518 -18.02 56.65 17.58
CA LYS A 518 -19.03 55.66 18.03
C LYS A 518 -18.64 54.23 17.63
N TYR A 519 -18.01 54.08 16.47
CA TYR A 519 -17.63 52.77 15.91
C TYR A 519 -16.14 52.46 16.12
N GLN A 520 -15.43 53.33 16.84
CA GLN A 520 -13.99 53.29 17.07
C GLN A 520 -13.20 53.06 15.77
N ALA A 521 -13.63 53.70 14.68
CA ALA A 521 -13.15 53.49 13.32
C ALA A 521 -12.28 54.66 12.85
N TRP A 522 -10.99 54.41 12.68
CA TRP A 522 -9.99 55.45 12.43
C TRP A 522 -9.26 55.21 11.12
N LYS A 523 -8.96 56.26 10.37
CA LYS A 523 -8.11 56.17 9.16
C LYS A 523 -6.62 56.31 9.47
N GLY A 524 -6.27 56.46 10.75
CA GLY A 524 -4.92 56.69 11.20
C GLY A 524 -4.90 57.34 12.59
N PHE A 525 -3.71 57.73 13.02
CA PHE A 525 -3.48 58.40 14.29
C PHE A 525 -2.22 59.26 14.23
N ARG A 526 -2.12 60.23 15.15
CA ARG A 526 -0.93 61.03 15.39
C ARG A 526 -0.39 60.74 16.76
N VAL A 527 0.91 60.48 16.83
CA VAL A 527 1.62 60.29 18.08
C VAL A 527 2.25 61.61 18.47
N ARG A 528 1.99 62.07 19.69
CA ARG A 528 2.45 63.36 20.20
C ARG A 528 3.58 63.19 21.20
N PHE A 529 4.55 64.09 21.11
CA PHE A 529 5.77 64.09 21.89
C PHE A 529 6.08 65.47 22.43
N VAL A 530 6.63 65.51 23.64
CA VAL A 530 7.08 66.73 24.32
C VAL A 530 8.47 66.54 24.90
N ASP A 531 9.22 67.63 24.95
CA ASP A 531 10.48 67.67 25.69
C ASP A 531 10.23 67.52 27.18
N ARG A 532 10.98 66.64 27.83
CA ARG A 532 10.78 66.22 29.21
C ARG A 532 10.97 67.36 30.22
N GLN A 533 11.80 68.34 29.91
CA GLN A 533 12.12 69.44 30.83
C GLN A 533 11.21 70.64 30.63
N SER A 534 10.97 71.02 29.38
CA SER A 534 10.23 72.23 29.01
C SER A 534 8.73 71.99 28.77
N GLY A 535 8.32 70.74 28.57
CA GLY A 535 6.95 70.38 28.18
C GLY A 535 6.54 70.88 26.80
N GLN A 536 7.47 71.46 26.03
CA GLN A 536 7.19 71.98 24.70
C GLN A 536 7.16 70.85 23.66
N PRO A 537 6.34 70.95 22.60
CA PRO A 537 6.32 69.96 21.53
C PRO A 537 7.71 69.76 20.93
N ALA A 538 8.20 68.52 20.96
CA ALA A 538 9.51 68.15 20.45
C ALA A 538 9.49 66.70 19.96
N LEU A 539 10.02 66.47 18.75
CA LEU A 539 10.12 65.14 18.16
C LEU A 539 11.35 64.38 18.68
N PRO A 540 11.22 63.07 18.99
CA PRO A 540 12.37 62.23 19.28
C PRO A 540 13.16 61.94 18.00
N GLU A 541 14.41 61.50 18.16
CA GLU A 541 15.19 60.99 17.02
C GLU A 541 14.59 59.68 16.46
N CYS A 542 14.04 58.82 17.33
CA CYS A 542 13.25 57.65 16.92
C CYS A 542 12.33 57.12 18.04
N PHE A 543 11.32 56.34 17.64
CA PHE A 543 10.44 55.60 18.55
C PHE A 543 9.87 54.36 17.86
N THR A 544 9.36 53.42 18.65
CA THR A 544 8.71 52.19 18.18
C THR A 544 7.23 52.19 18.58
N LEU A 545 6.39 51.70 17.68
CA LEU A 545 4.97 51.44 17.85
C LEU A 545 4.70 49.95 17.81
N SER A 546 3.81 49.51 18.70
CA SER A 546 3.16 48.20 18.65
C SER A 546 1.66 48.42 18.54
N ILE A 547 1.05 47.95 17.46
CA ILE A 547 -0.38 48.12 17.16
C ILE A 547 -1.05 46.74 17.22
N PHE A 548 -2.02 46.59 18.12
CA PHE A 548 -2.77 45.36 18.29
C PHE A 548 -4.26 45.60 18.06
N HIS A 549 -4.92 44.70 17.33
CA HIS A 549 -6.34 44.80 16.98
C HIS A 549 -7.14 43.68 17.66
N PRO A 550 -7.83 43.95 18.78
CA PRO A 550 -8.44 42.91 19.60
C PRO A 550 -9.64 42.19 18.96
N ARG A 551 -10.43 42.82 18.08
CA ARG A 551 -11.33 42.17 17.08
C ARG A 551 -12.12 43.22 16.28
#